data_AF-A0A5N7IIZ2-F1
#
_entry.id   AF-A0A5N7IIZ2-F1
#
_cell.length_a   1.000
_cell.length_b   1.000
_cell.length_c   1.000
_cell.angle_alpha   90.00
_cell.angle_beta   90.00
_cell.angle_gamma   90.00
#
_symmetry.space_group_name_H-M   'P 1'
#
loop_
_entity.id
_entity.type
_entity.pdbx_description
1 polymer ?
#
loop_
_entity_poly.entity_id
_entity_poly.type
_entity_poly.pdbx_seq_one_letter_code
_entity_poly.pdbx_strand_id
1 'polypeptide(L)'
;MIFEQVLFNLAVKVNVIHSIPGRLRVNIPYAKKIPKEWQLENNYFNVIRRMKGIKDIQFSYVTLNGLVLYDINETQPDQIIKMFYDIAKVVNKYKNELSSFNADHKDDAVECFTRLIEAHFDLINT
;
A
#
# COMPACT_ATOMS: atom_id res chain seq x y z
N MET A 1 -19.03 11.26 -6.48
CA MET A 1 -17.90 10.37 -6.85
C MET A 1 -16.52 11.07 -6.79
N ILE A 2 -16.30 12.24 -7.42
CA ILE A 2 -14.99 12.96 -7.33
C ILE A 2 -14.71 13.48 -5.91
N PHE A 3 -15.71 14.06 -5.23
CA PHE A 3 -15.54 14.68 -3.92
C PHE A 3 -15.14 13.68 -2.82
N GLU A 4 -15.80 12.53 -2.74
CA GLU A 4 -15.47 11.47 -1.78
C GLU A 4 -14.07 10.90 -2.00
N GLN A 5 -13.64 10.80 -3.26
CA GLN A 5 -12.31 10.32 -3.60
C GLN A 5 -11.22 11.34 -3.21
N VAL A 6 -11.49 12.63 -3.40
CA VAL A 6 -10.63 13.72 -2.92
C VAL A 6 -10.53 13.70 -1.39
N LEU A 7 -11.66 13.56 -0.68
CA LEU A 7 -11.69 13.45 0.78
C LEU A 7 -10.93 12.21 1.28
N PHE A 8 -11.08 11.08 0.61
CA PHE A 8 -10.36 9.86 0.95
C PHE A 8 -8.86 10.02 0.74
N ASN A 9 -8.42 10.58 -0.39
CA ASN A 9 -7.00 10.85 -0.65
C ASN A 9 -6.43 11.85 0.37
N LEU A 10 -7.19 12.88 0.74
CA LEU A 10 -6.83 13.83 1.80
C LEU A 10 -6.74 13.16 3.18
N ALA A 11 -7.55 12.14 3.44
CA ALA A 11 -7.49 11.37 4.68
C ALA A 11 -6.26 10.45 4.71
N VAL A 12 -5.97 9.76 3.61
CA VAL A 12 -4.80 8.85 3.47
C VAL A 12 -3.49 9.63 3.54
N LYS A 13 -3.45 10.80 2.89
CA LYS A 13 -2.33 11.75 2.77
C LYS A 13 -0.94 11.10 2.89
N VAL A 14 -0.38 10.72 1.76
CA VAL A 14 1.02 10.27 1.68
C VAL A 14 1.92 11.50 1.67
N ASN A 15 2.70 11.70 2.75
CA ASN A 15 3.66 12.79 2.84
C ASN A 15 5.04 12.29 2.39
N VAL A 16 5.69 13.00 1.48
CA VAL A 16 7.09 12.72 1.10
C VAL A 16 8.01 13.33 2.15
N ILE A 17 8.82 12.49 2.81
CA ILE A 17 9.82 12.94 3.80
C ILE A 17 11.13 13.27 3.07
N HIS A 18 11.58 12.33 2.23
CA HIS A 18 12.77 12.49 1.40
C HIS A 18 12.58 11.75 0.08
N SER A 19 13.06 12.36 -1.01
CA SER A 19 13.11 11.73 -2.32
C SER A 19 14.50 11.94 -2.90
N ILE A 20 15.21 10.85 -3.15
CA ILE A 20 16.45 10.85 -3.92
C ILE A 20 16.35 9.77 -4.99
N PRO A 21 17.09 9.86 -6.10
CA PRO A 21 17.05 8.84 -7.15
C PRO A 21 17.22 7.42 -6.59
N GLY A 22 16.21 6.57 -6.85
CA GLY A 22 16.16 5.17 -6.44
C GLY A 22 15.72 4.94 -4.99
N ARG A 23 15.44 5.99 -4.21
CA ARG A 23 14.99 5.88 -2.83
C ARG A 23 13.97 6.94 -2.44
N LEU A 24 12.75 6.49 -2.12
CA LEU A 24 11.67 7.33 -1.65
C LEU A 24 11.34 7.00 -0.18
N ARG A 25 11.30 8.02 0.68
CA ARG A 25 10.79 7.91 2.06
C ARG A 25 9.48 8.67 2.19
N VAL A 26 8.48 7.97 2.68
CA VAL A 26 7.12 8.51 2.88
C VAL A 26 6.68 8.37 4.32
N ASN A 27 5.77 9.23 4.75
CA ASN A 27 4.99 9.07 5.96
C ASN A 27 3.52 8.92 5.57
N ILE A 28 2.84 7.90 6.08
CA ILE A 28 1.43 7.60 5.80
C ILE A 28 0.66 7.61 7.13
N PRO A 29 0.26 8.78 7.65
CA PRO A 29 -0.36 8.91 8.96
C PRO A 29 -1.62 8.07 9.11
N TYR A 30 -2.36 7.88 8.02
CA TYR A 30 -3.63 7.16 8.04
C TYR A 30 -3.48 5.67 8.35
N ALA A 31 -2.30 5.08 8.12
CA ALA A 31 -2.02 3.70 8.46
C ALA A 31 -2.19 3.40 9.95
N LYS A 32 -2.13 4.42 10.83
CA LYS A 32 -2.41 4.27 12.27
C LYS A 32 -3.84 3.82 12.59
N LYS A 33 -4.77 4.01 11.64
CA LYS A 33 -6.16 3.59 11.80
C LYS A 33 -6.35 2.09 11.50
N ILE A 34 -5.35 1.43 10.94
CA ILE A 34 -5.36 -0.01 10.71
C ILE A 34 -5.20 -0.68 12.09
N PRO A 35 -6.20 -1.46 12.55
CA PRO A 35 -6.10 -2.13 13.85
C PRO A 35 -4.90 -3.07 13.87
N LYS A 36 -4.31 -3.30 15.06
CA LYS A 36 -3.03 -4.03 15.19
C LYS A 36 -3.09 -5.43 14.61
N GLU A 37 -4.23 -6.10 14.75
CA GLU A 37 -4.50 -7.43 14.21
C GLU A 37 -4.48 -7.48 12.67
N TRP A 38 -4.61 -6.33 11.99
CA TRP A 38 -4.54 -6.18 10.53
C TRP A 38 -3.24 -5.53 10.04
N GLN A 39 -2.31 -5.21 10.95
CA GLN A 39 -1.03 -4.65 10.56
C GLN A 39 -0.19 -5.75 9.92
N LEU A 40 -0.03 -5.63 8.61
CA LEU A 40 0.72 -6.56 7.79
C LEU A 40 2.20 -6.51 8.19
N GLU A 41 2.76 -7.64 8.64
CA GLU A 41 4.22 -7.79 8.72
C GLU A 41 4.90 -7.49 7.37
N ASN A 42 6.19 -7.14 7.43
CA ASN A 42 6.97 -6.74 6.24
C ASN A 42 6.94 -7.78 5.10
N ASN A 43 6.73 -9.05 5.43
CA ASN A 43 6.66 -10.17 4.49
C ASN A 43 5.42 -10.10 3.59
N TYR A 44 4.38 -9.39 4.00
CA TYR A 44 3.10 -9.31 3.29
C TYR A 44 3.04 -8.16 2.27
N PHE A 45 4.10 -7.35 2.16
CA PHE A 45 4.24 -6.38 1.06
C PHE A 45 4.78 -7.01 -0.24
N ASN A 46 4.85 -8.34 -0.34
CA ASN A 46 5.36 -9.05 -1.51
C ASN A 46 4.61 -8.67 -2.80
N VAL A 47 3.29 -8.48 -2.75
CA VAL A 47 2.52 -8.03 -3.91
C VAL A 47 2.95 -6.64 -4.39
N ILE A 48 3.35 -5.74 -3.48
CA ILE A 48 3.86 -4.42 -3.83
C ILE A 48 5.26 -4.52 -4.46
N ARG A 49 6.10 -5.46 -4.00
CA ARG A 49 7.41 -5.72 -4.61
C ARG A 49 7.32 -6.24 -6.05
N ARG A 50 6.19 -6.86 -6.44
CA ARG A 50 5.92 -7.28 -7.82
C ARG A 50 5.56 -6.11 -8.74
N MET A 51 5.30 -4.93 -8.20
CA MET A 51 4.97 -3.76 -9.02
C MET A 51 6.21 -3.27 -9.76
N LYS A 52 6.03 -2.95 -11.04
CA LYS A 52 7.11 -2.57 -11.94
C LYS A 52 7.97 -1.44 -11.36
N GLY A 53 9.29 -1.62 -11.39
CA GLY A 53 10.26 -0.67 -10.87
C GLY A 53 10.43 -0.66 -9.35
N ILE A 54 9.64 -1.42 -8.57
CA ILE A 54 9.86 -1.53 -7.12
C ILE A 54 10.89 -2.63 -6.84
N LYS A 55 11.95 -2.29 -6.12
CA LYS A 55 13.00 -3.24 -5.71
C LYS A 55 12.77 -3.77 -4.30
N ASP A 56 12.40 -2.89 -3.38
CA ASP A 56 12.03 -3.27 -2.02
C ASP A 56 11.11 -2.22 -1.40
N ILE A 57 10.34 -2.65 -0.40
CA ILE A 57 9.52 -1.78 0.42
C ILE A 57 9.56 -2.25 1.87
N GLN A 58 9.66 -1.27 2.77
CA GLN A 58 9.61 -1.47 4.21
C GLN A 58 8.65 -0.45 4.80
N PHE A 59 7.85 -0.87 5.77
CA PHE A 59 6.93 0.03 6.45
C PHE A 59 6.92 -0.22 7.96
N SER A 60 6.94 0.86 8.73
CA SER A 60 6.84 0.82 10.18
C SER A 60 5.49 1.35 10.62
N TYR A 61 4.63 0.49 11.17
CA TYR A 61 3.37 0.93 11.79
C TYR A 61 3.56 1.75 13.08
N VAL A 62 4.76 1.69 13.68
CA VAL A 62 5.12 2.50 14.86
C VAL A 62 5.40 3.95 14.46
N THR A 63 6.22 4.16 13.44
CA THR A 63 6.61 5.52 13.00
C THR A 63 5.76 6.05 11.84
N LEU A 64 4.94 5.19 11.26
CA LEU A 64 4.13 5.42 10.06
C LEU A 64 4.96 5.78 8.83
N ASN A 65 6.26 5.44 8.87
CA ASN A 65 7.21 5.73 7.80
C ASN A 65 7.40 4.51 6.91
N GLY A 66 7.40 4.75 5.60
CA GLY A 66 7.74 3.80 4.57
C GLY A 66 9.05 4.17 3.87
N LEU A 67 9.82 3.16 3.51
CA LEU A 67 10.99 3.25 2.64
C LEU A 67 10.72 2.41 1.39
N VAL A 68 10.85 3.03 0.22
CA VAL A 68 10.73 2.36 -1.08
C VAL A 68 12.07 2.49 -1.80
N LEU A 69 12.65 1.35 -2.17
CA LEU A 69 13.77 1.27 -3.10
C LEU A 69 13.21 0.97 -4.49
N TYR A 70 13.63 1.73 -5.50
CA TYR A 70 13.06 1.62 -6.84
C TYR A 70 14.11 1.78 -7.94
N ASP A 71 13.82 1.26 -9.14
CA ASP A 71 14.62 1.52 -10.33
C ASP A 71 14.22 2.84 -10.98
N ILE A 72 15.17 3.76 -11.10
CA ILE A 72 14.95 5.08 -11.69
C ILE A 72 14.61 5.04 -13.18
N ASN A 73 14.93 3.92 -13.86
CA ASN A 73 14.63 3.75 -15.28
C ASN A 73 13.24 3.14 -15.51
N GLU A 74 12.60 2.60 -14.48
CA GLU A 74 11.31 1.91 -14.60
C GLU A 74 10.16 2.66 -13.92
N THR A 75 10.42 3.43 -12.87
CA THR A 75 9.41 4.18 -12.13
C THR A 75 9.97 5.46 -11.50
N GLN A 76 9.08 6.35 -11.08
CA GLN A 76 9.41 7.64 -10.45
C GLN A 76 8.57 7.89 -9.19
N PRO A 77 9.02 8.77 -8.27
CA PRO A 77 8.34 9.01 -7.01
C PRO A 77 6.83 9.27 -7.12
N ASP A 78 6.41 10.07 -8.09
CA ASP A 78 4.98 10.41 -8.28
C ASP A 78 4.14 9.18 -8.66
N GLN A 79 4.70 8.26 -9.44
CA GLN A 79 4.04 7.00 -9.80
C GLN A 79 3.89 6.09 -8.58
N ILE A 80 4.92 6.02 -7.73
CA ILE A 80 4.89 5.26 -6.47
C ILE A 80 3.87 5.87 -5.49
N ILE A 81 3.80 7.20 -5.41
CA ILE A 81 2.80 7.88 -4.58
C ILE A 81 1.39 7.60 -5.09
N LYS A 82 1.16 7.68 -6.40
CA LYS A 82 -0.12 7.32 -7.02
C LYS A 82 -0.50 5.87 -6.71
N MET A 83 0.46 4.95 -6.81
CA MET A 83 0.28 3.54 -6.46
C MET A 83 -0.20 3.37 -5.01
N PHE A 84 0.37 4.08 -4.03
CA PHE A 84 -0.14 4.04 -2.64
C PHE A 84 -1.59 4.52 -2.51
N TYR A 85 -1.97 5.58 -3.24
CA TYR A 85 -3.36 6.03 -3.26
C TYR A 85 -4.28 4.99 -3.89
N ASP A 86 -3.85 4.33 -4.96
CA ASP A 86 -4.65 3.30 -5.62
C ASP A 86 -4.82 2.05 -4.73
N ILE A 87 -3.77 1.61 -4.03
CA ILE A 87 -3.86 0.56 -3.00
C ILE A 87 -4.87 0.96 -1.92
N ALA A 88 -4.79 2.19 -1.41
CA ALA A 88 -5.73 2.66 -0.39
C ALA A 88 -7.18 2.64 -0.88
N LYS A 89 -7.43 2.99 -2.15
CA LYS A 89 -8.77 2.90 -2.74
C LYS A 89 -9.27 1.46 -2.82
N VAL A 90 -8.42 0.51 -3.17
CA VAL A 90 -8.77 -0.93 -3.17
C VAL A 90 -9.18 -1.35 -1.76
N VAL A 91 -8.35 -1.07 -0.75
CA VAL A 91 -8.66 -1.40 0.65
C VAL A 91 -9.99 -0.78 1.09
N ASN A 92 -10.25 0.48 0.76
CA ASN A 92 -11.49 1.13 1.13
C ASN A 92 -12.72 0.56 0.39
N LYS A 93 -12.56 0.21 -0.90
CA LYS A 93 -13.62 -0.42 -1.70
C LYS A 93 -14.02 -1.78 -1.14
N TYR A 94 -13.05 -2.59 -0.73
CA TYR A 94 -13.27 -3.94 -0.22
C TYR A 94 -13.22 -4.03 1.30
N LYS A 95 -13.37 -2.90 2.01
CA LYS A 95 -13.21 -2.83 3.47
C LYS A 95 -14.11 -3.81 4.23
N ASN A 96 -15.31 -4.08 3.73
CA ASN A 96 -16.28 -4.97 4.39
C ASN A 96 -15.86 -6.45 4.23
N GLU A 97 -15.42 -6.84 3.03
CA GLU A 97 -14.88 -8.17 2.73
C GLU A 97 -13.60 -8.41 3.52
N LEU A 98 -12.70 -7.42 3.53
CA LEU A 98 -11.51 -7.45 4.36
C LEU A 98 -11.89 -7.53 5.85
N SER A 99 -12.80 -6.72 6.37
CA SER A 99 -13.18 -6.77 7.80
C SER A 99 -13.92 -8.04 8.24
N SER A 100 -14.29 -8.92 7.30
CA SER A 100 -15.01 -10.16 7.60
C SER A 100 -14.11 -11.29 8.08
N PHE A 101 -12.80 -11.23 7.82
CA PHE A 101 -11.85 -12.16 8.43
C PHE A 101 -11.68 -11.83 9.92
N ASN A 102 -11.63 -12.85 10.77
CA ASN A 102 -11.30 -12.65 12.17
C ASN A 102 -9.77 -12.68 12.37
N ALA A 103 -9.29 -12.31 13.56
CA ALA A 103 -7.86 -12.25 13.85
C ALA A 103 -7.14 -13.61 13.80
N ASP A 104 -7.88 -14.72 13.74
CA ASP A 104 -7.34 -16.09 13.62
C ASP A 104 -7.11 -16.51 12.17
N HIS A 105 -7.63 -15.76 11.18
CA HIS A 105 -7.50 -16.02 9.74
C HIS A 105 -6.73 -14.89 9.02
N LYS A 106 -5.61 -14.45 9.60
CA LYS A 106 -4.79 -13.37 9.01
C LYS A 106 -4.23 -13.72 7.64
N ASP A 107 -3.83 -14.97 7.44
CA ASP A 107 -3.28 -15.40 6.15
C ASP A 107 -4.35 -15.36 5.05
N ASP A 108 -5.60 -15.70 5.35
CA ASP A 108 -6.72 -15.56 4.40
C ASP A 108 -7.00 -14.09 4.06
N ALA A 109 -6.91 -13.20 5.06
CA ALA A 109 -7.03 -11.76 4.84
C ALA A 109 -5.91 -11.21 3.94
N VAL A 110 -4.68 -11.68 4.14
CA VAL A 110 -3.52 -11.36 3.31
C VAL A 110 -3.70 -11.88 1.89
N GLU A 111 -4.14 -13.12 1.72
CA GLU A 111 -4.37 -13.73 0.41
C GLU A 111 -5.47 -12.98 -0.34
N CYS A 112 -6.57 -12.65 0.36
CA CYS A 112 -7.63 -11.82 -0.18
C CYS A 112 -7.10 -10.44 -0.60
N PHE A 113 -6.36 -9.74 0.26
CA PHE A 113 -5.73 -8.47 -0.09
C PHE A 113 -4.82 -8.60 -1.30
N THR A 114 -3.96 -9.62 -1.34
CA THR A 114 -3.03 -9.90 -2.44
C THR A 114 -3.80 -10.07 -3.74
N ARG A 115 -4.81 -10.94 -3.77
CA ARG A 115 -5.67 -11.17 -4.94
C ARG A 115 -6.37 -9.88 -5.40
N LEU A 116 -6.86 -9.07 -4.47
CA LEU A 116 -7.52 -7.80 -4.81
C LEU A 116 -6.56 -6.78 -5.44
N ILE A 117 -5.32 -6.71 -4.95
CA ILE A 117 -4.27 -5.88 -5.54
C ILE A 117 -3.84 -6.42 -6.89
N GLU A 118 -3.60 -7.72 -7.02
CA GLU A 118 -3.21 -8.35 -8.28
C GLU A 118 -4.26 -8.15 -9.38
N ALA A 119 -5.55 -8.29 -9.04
CA ALA A 119 -6.64 -8.02 -9.97
C ALA A 119 -6.79 -6.52 -10.30
N HIS A 120 -6.37 -5.61 -9.42
CA HIS A 120 -6.44 -4.17 -9.67
C HIS A 120 -5.30 -3.66 -10.55
N PHE A 121 -4.12 -4.28 -10.43
CA PHE A 121 -2.90 -3.88 -11.13
C PHE A 121 -2.53 -4.85 -12.27
N ASP A 122 -3.41 -5.80 -12.61
CA ASP A 122 -3.22 -6.82 -13.65
C ASP A 122 -1.93 -7.65 -13.49
N LEU A 123 -1.54 -7.95 -12.24
CA LEU A 123 -0.27 -8.63 -11.91
C LEU A 123 -0.31 -10.16 -12.06
N ILE A 124 -1.42 -10.73 -12.52
CA ILE A 124 -1.72 -12.17 -12.50
C ILE A 124 -0.79 -13.00 -13.44
N ASN A 125 0.00 -12.37 -14.32
CA ASN A 125 0.84 -13.08 -15.29
C ASN A 125 2.31 -12.58 -15.38
N THR A 126 2.92 -12.23 -14.25
CA THR A 126 4.36 -11.84 -14.18
C THR A 126 5.14 -12.72 -13.23
#